data_AF-A0A4Q2K232-F1
#
_entry.id   AF-A0A4Q2K232-F1
#
_cell.length_a   1.000
_cell.length_b   1.000
_cell.length_c   1.000
_cell.angle_alpha   90.00
_cell.angle_beta   90.00
_cell.angle_gamma   90.00
#
_symmetry.space_group_name_H-M   'P 1'
#
loop_
_entity.id
_entity.type
_entity.pdbx_description
1 polymer ?
#
loop_
_entity_poly.entity_id
_entity_poly.type
_entity_poly.pdbx_seq_one_letter_code
_entity_poly.pdbx_strand_id
1 'polypeptide(L)'
;MESGCRKEELSMNGRAGRLLLAFAFSAMLAVACASLAYAADDAGAATGDSAVQTQSSANGGADSVVSRNKDADDKAAKSSDVAKVPDKVRYKSGWNLINGDWYYAVSKTKLKTGWLRAGGAWYYLEPGSGKMATGLKKVDGETYHLASSGAMTTGWAKDGGKWYWSDSSGALKTGWRKLGGSWYWLDKSTFQMATGWKQVDGTWYYLDGSGAMATGWEKVGGTWYYLYGSGAMAEGWVRTGGAWYYLEPGSGAMATGWKQVDGTWYYLDGSGTMATGWARVGGSWYYLRSGGAMATGWVKDGASWYYLDPNNGGRMVSSKWKYVGSVDFKFNGSGRMVGAWVDVPAMNQYPALPDGCESVALANMLRYYGFPIGKTTIWDSYLSFSDWNFVSAYAMGGCMAPAVRDAANRYLSSRGSSLRAQDVTGSSRSDIYWYLQYGIPIQVWGTVNNGGAGYAKASQWYGGRIYNFYTGNHSIVVQGYDEERGIVYVADSISGNVTRSASSFFNNYWTTGAQAVVIR
;
A
#
# COMPACT_ATOMS: atom_id res chain seq x y z
N MET A 1 41.60 23.62 -13.21
CA MET A 1 40.84 24.88 -13.28
C MET A 1 39.37 24.52 -13.29
N GLU A 2 38.72 24.41 -12.14
CA GLU A 2 37.26 24.19 -12.06
C GLU A 2 36.72 24.51 -10.64
N SER A 3 37.25 25.57 -10.03
CA SER A 3 36.82 26.10 -8.72
C SER A 3 35.99 27.38 -8.86
N GLY A 4 35.37 27.60 -10.02
CA GLY A 4 34.75 28.88 -10.39
C GLY A 4 33.23 28.91 -10.52
N CYS A 5 32.51 27.79 -10.51
CA CYS A 5 31.07 27.78 -10.80
C CYS A 5 30.25 27.33 -9.58
N ARG A 6 30.14 28.19 -8.55
CA ARG A 6 29.20 27.94 -7.44
C ARG A 6 28.81 29.17 -6.62
N LYS A 7 28.84 30.38 -7.20
CA LYS A 7 28.46 31.61 -6.48
C LYS A 7 27.21 32.33 -6.98
N GLU A 8 26.60 31.97 -8.11
CA GLU A 8 25.51 32.78 -8.67
C GLU A 8 24.09 32.17 -8.72
N GLU A 9 23.89 30.86 -8.51
CA GLU A 9 22.52 30.29 -8.59
C GLU A 9 21.84 29.93 -7.26
N LEU A 10 22.49 30.11 -6.10
CA LEU A 10 21.88 29.81 -4.79
C LEU A 10 21.58 31.04 -3.92
N SER A 11 21.71 32.25 -4.49
CA SER A 11 21.71 33.50 -3.71
C SER A 11 20.32 34.14 -3.48
N MET A 12 19.28 33.82 -4.25
CA MET A 12 18.07 34.68 -4.25
C MET A 12 16.77 34.10 -3.70
N ASN A 13 16.65 32.78 -3.46
CA ASN A 13 15.39 32.21 -2.94
C ASN A 13 15.42 31.74 -1.47
N GLY A 14 16.57 31.77 -0.78
CA GLY A 14 16.72 31.26 0.59
C GLY A 14 16.54 32.27 1.73
N ARG A 15 16.40 33.58 1.44
CA ARG A 15 16.45 34.64 2.46
C ARG A 15 15.10 35.06 3.05
N ALA A 16 13.97 34.68 2.45
CA ALA A 16 12.64 35.14 2.89
C ALA A 16 11.89 34.16 3.82
N GLY A 17 12.41 32.95 4.08
CA GLY A 17 11.67 31.89 4.78
C GLY A 17 12.13 31.57 6.21
N ARG A 18 13.05 32.33 6.82
CA ARG A 18 13.59 32.01 8.16
C ARG A 18 12.74 32.56 9.33
N LEU A 19 11.53 33.04 9.05
CA LEU A 19 10.59 33.55 10.05
C LEU A 19 9.30 32.71 10.12
N LEU A 20 9.44 31.40 10.37
CA LEU A 20 8.36 30.56 10.89
C LEU A 20 9.01 29.34 11.55
N LEU A 21 9.42 29.56 12.79
CA LEU A 21 9.95 28.53 13.67
C LEU A 21 8.76 27.74 14.27
N ALA A 22 8.20 26.80 13.53
CA ALA A 22 7.38 25.68 14.01
C ALA A 22 6.95 24.82 12.79
N PHE A 23 6.92 23.49 12.94
CA PHE A 23 6.36 22.50 12.00
C PHE A 23 7.26 21.84 10.92
N ALA A 24 8.55 21.63 11.18
CA ALA A 24 9.34 20.63 10.40
C ALA A 24 10.04 19.56 11.26
N PHE A 25 9.57 19.33 12.50
CA PHE A 25 10.23 18.39 13.45
C PHE A 25 9.46 17.09 13.74
N SER A 26 8.30 16.86 13.11
CA SER A 26 7.43 15.74 13.53
C SER A 26 7.78 14.38 12.91
N ALA A 27 8.40 14.29 11.72
CA ALA A 27 8.47 13.00 11.01
C ALA A 27 9.61 12.08 11.48
N MET A 28 10.84 12.58 11.65
CA MET A 28 11.95 11.77 12.18
C MET A 28 11.79 11.47 13.67
N LEU A 29 11.22 12.41 14.45
CA LEU A 29 10.94 12.23 15.88
C LEU A 29 9.77 11.26 16.11
N ALA A 30 8.72 11.30 15.28
CA ALA A 30 7.60 10.34 15.37
C ALA A 30 8.05 8.91 15.08
N VAL A 31 9.02 8.69 14.18
CA VAL A 31 9.54 7.34 13.90
C VAL A 31 10.50 6.87 15.00
N ALA A 32 11.28 7.77 15.62
CA ALA A 32 12.12 7.42 16.78
C ALA A 32 11.28 7.06 18.02
N CYS A 33 10.15 7.75 18.26
CA CYS A 33 9.16 7.33 19.26
C CYS A 33 8.41 6.07 18.85
N ALA A 34 8.10 5.87 17.56
CA ALA A 34 7.42 4.66 17.08
C ALA A 34 8.28 3.40 17.22
N SER A 35 9.61 3.48 17.22
CA SER A 35 10.47 2.32 17.51
C SER A 35 10.40 1.81 18.97
N LEU A 36 9.77 2.55 19.89
CA LEU A 36 9.42 2.07 21.23
C LEU A 36 7.95 1.60 21.33
N ALA A 37 7.12 1.86 20.31
CA ALA A 37 5.71 1.44 20.26
C ALA A 37 5.48 0.24 19.31
N TYR A 38 6.43 -0.08 18.42
CA TYR A 38 6.32 -1.15 17.42
C TYR A 38 6.47 -2.58 17.98
N ALA A 39 6.21 -2.78 19.27
CA ALA A 39 6.10 -4.09 19.91
C ALA A 39 4.71 -4.35 20.53
N ALA A 40 3.77 -3.40 20.43
CA ALA A 40 2.43 -3.55 20.98
C ALA A 40 1.43 -2.66 20.22
N ASP A 41 1.15 -2.98 18.95
CA ASP A 41 -0.08 -2.59 18.23
C ASP A 41 -0.04 -3.23 16.83
N ASP A 42 -0.20 -4.55 16.77
CA ASP A 42 -0.58 -5.24 15.53
C ASP A 42 -1.50 -6.42 15.88
N ALA A 43 -2.58 -6.08 16.58
CA ALA A 43 -3.74 -6.92 16.80
C ALA A 43 -4.98 -6.02 16.87
N GLY A 44 -5.39 -5.45 15.73
CA GLY A 44 -6.44 -4.44 15.75
C GLY A 44 -6.98 -4.02 14.39
N ALA A 45 -7.29 -4.97 13.50
CA ALA A 45 -8.17 -4.70 12.36
C ALA A 45 -8.87 -5.97 11.89
N ALA A 46 -9.74 -6.51 12.75
CA ALA A 46 -10.84 -7.39 12.34
C ALA A 46 -11.92 -7.38 13.43
N THR A 47 -12.94 -6.55 13.27
CA THR A 47 -14.34 -6.89 13.63
C THR A 47 -15.25 -5.96 12.86
N GLY A 48 -15.81 -6.47 11.76
CA GLY A 48 -16.91 -5.88 11.00
C GLY A 48 -17.88 -6.97 10.60
N ASP A 49 -18.18 -7.87 11.53
CA ASP A 49 -19.30 -8.80 11.42
C ASP A 49 -20.57 -8.02 11.78
N SER A 50 -21.48 -7.87 10.83
CA SER A 50 -22.87 -7.52 11.11
C SER A 50 -23.73 -8.64 10.57
N ALA A 51 -23.78 -9.70 11.35
CA ALA A 51 -24.84 -10.68 11.30
C ALA A 51 -26.18 -9.98 11.62
N VAL A 52 -27.05 -9.86 10.63
CA VAL A 52 -28.49 -9.76 10.90
C VAL A 52 -29.00 -11.19 11.00
N GLN A 53 -29.08 -11.68 12.23
CA GLN A 53 -29.96 -12.79 12.57
C GLN A 53 -31.40 -12.30 12.50
N THR A 54 -32.21 -12.91 11.63
CA THR A 54 -33.60 -13.19 11.98
C THR A 54 -33.76 -14.70 12.09
N GLN A 55 -34.20 -15.05 13.30
CA GLN A 55 -34.37 -16.36 13.90
C GLN A 55 -34.95 -17.43 12.97
N SER A 56 -34.23 -18.54 12.86
CA SER A 56 -34.83 -19.85 12.65
C SER A 56 -35.10 -20.47 14.03
N SER A 57 -36.34 -20.88 14.27
CA SER A 57 -36.68 -21.81 15.34
C SER A 57 -36.79 -23.21 14.74
N ALA A 58 -35.83 -24.06 15.09
CA ALA A 58 -35.90 -25.50 14.94
C ALA A 58 -36.79 -26.10 16.05
N ASN A 59 -37.52 -27.19 15.78
CA ASN A 59 -37.22 -28.51 16.37
C ASN A 59 -38.23 -29.62 16.06
N GLY A 60 -37.68 -30.85 16.06
CA GLY A 60 -38.35 -32.16 16.15
C GLY A 60 -38.25 -32.94 14.84
N GLY A 61 -37.31 -33.88 14.62
CA GLY A 61 -37.03 -35.09 15.43
C GLY A 61 -38.07 -36.17 15.07
N ALA A 62 -37.79 -37.43 14.74
CA ALA A 62 -36.60 -38.26 14.70
C ALA A 62 -36.89 -39.51 13.81
N ASP A 63 -35.84 -40.28 13.54
CA ASP A 63 -35.73 -41.67 13.08
C ASP A 63 -37.00 -42.54 12.87
N SER A 64 -37.02 -43.32 11.77
CA SER A 64 -36.75 -44.78 11.78
C SER A 64 -37.31 -45.53 10.56
N VAL A 65 -36.46 -46.40 10.00
CA VAL A 65 -36.69 -47.79 9.55
C VAL A 65 -37.86 -48.12 8.57
N VAL A 66 -37.43 -48.54 7.38
CA VAL A 66 -37.92 -49.65 6.52
C VAL A 66 -39.41 -50.03 6.55
N SER A 67 -40.09 -49.91 5.40
CA SER A 67 -41.01 -50.95 4.92
C SER A 67 -41.10 -50.99 3.39
N ARG A 68 -41.05 -52.20 2.84
CA ARG A 68 -41.46 -52.54 1.47
C ARG A 68 -42.98 -52.75 1.44
N ASN A 69 -43.68 -52.20 0.45
CA ASN A 69 -44.75 -52.82 -0.36
C ASN A 69 -45.43 -51.70 -1.18
N LYS A 70 -45.44 -51.82 -2.51
CA LYS A 70 -46.52 -52.39 -3.35
C LYS A 70 -47.82 -51.57 -3.31
N ASP A 71 -48.18 -51.16 -4.53
CA ASP A 71 -49.51 -50.79 -5.02
C ASP A 71 -50.08 -49.43 -4.62
N ALA A 72 -50.15 -48.53 -5.61
CA ALA A 72 -51.22 -47.55 -5.76
C ALA A 72 -51.31 -47.15 -7.24
N ASP A 73 -52.01 -48.00 -8.00
CA ASP A 73 -52.66 -47.66 -9.25
C ASP A 73 -53.63 -46.46 -9.09
N ASP A 74 -53.92 -45.86 -10.24
CA ASP A 74 -55.12 -45.08 -10.54
C ASP A 74 -55.41 -43.81 -9.72
N LYS A 75 -54.95 -42.68 -10.27
CA LYS A 75 -55.81 -41.49 -10.39
C LYS A 75 -55.80 -40.98 -11.82
N ALA A 76 -56.56 -41.67 -12.67
CA ALA A 76 -57.03 -41.14 -13.94
C ALA A 76 -57.99 -39.97 -13.67
N ALA A 77 -57.54 -38.74 -13.94
CA ALA A 77 -58.41 -37.59 -14.04
C ALA A 77 -59.28 -37.74 -15.30
N LYS A 78 -60.59 -37.86 -15.10
CA LYS A 78 -61.61 -37.80 -16.15
C LYS A 78 -61.62 -36.38 -16.74
N SER A 79 -61.28 -36.26 -18.02
CA SER A 79 -61.69 -35.14 -18.86
C SER A 79 -62.06 -35.71 -20.23
N SER A 80 -63.35 -35.68 -20.52
CA SER A 80 -63.95 -36.15 -21.76
C SER A 80 -64.22 -34.96 -22.66
N ASP A 81 -63.25 -34.61 -23.50
CA ASP A 81 -63.47 -33.70 -24.61
C ASP A 81 -62.94 -34.34 -25.90
N VAL A 82 -63.89 -34.65 -26.79
CA VAL A 82 -63.74 -35.41 -28.02
C VAL A 82 -63.70 -34.42 -29.18
N ALA A 83 -62.57 -34.35 -29.89
CA ALA A 83 -62.46 -33.61 -31.13
C ALA A 83 -63.32 -34.25 -32.25
N LYS A 84 -64.05 -33.41 -33.01
CA LYS A 84 -64.80 -33.84 -34.22
C LYS A 84 -63.84 -34.27 -35.34
N VAL A 85 -64.14 -35.42 -35.91
CA VAL A 85 -63.39 -36.14 -36.95
C VAL A 85 -63.64 -35.53 -38.34
N PRO A 86 -62.64 -35.40 -39.23
CA PRO A 86 -62.86 -35.20 -40.66
C PRO A 86 -63.42 -36.49 -41.30
N ASP A 87 -64.57 -36.40 -41.94
CA ASP A 87 -65.29 -37.53 -42.49
C ASP A 87 -64.45 -38.36 -43.49
N LYS A 88 -64.39 -39.69 -43.24
CA LYS A 88 -63.85 -40.81 -44.07
C LYS A 88 -62.40 -41.30 -43.85
N VAL A 89 -61.75 -41.08 -42.72
CA VAL A 89 -60.48 -41.78 -42.39
C VAL A 89 -60.74 -42.99 -41.48
N ARG A 90 -60.46 -44.22 -41.94
CA ARG A 90 -60.45 -45.43 -41.08
C ARG A 90 -59.05 -45.62 -40.50
N TYR A 91 -58.90 -45.48 -39.18
CA TYR A 91 -57.60 -45.59 -38.51
C TYR A 91 -57.19 -47.06 -38.25
N LYS A 92 -55.89 -47.34 -38.23
CA LYS A 92 -55.32 -48.57 -37.64
C LYS A 92 -55.19 -48.35 -36.13
N SER A 93 -55.53 -49.33 -35.29
CA SER A 93 -55.30 -49.21 -33.84
C SER A 93 -53.82 -48.93 -33.56
N GLY A 94 -53.54 -47.97 -32.68
CA GLY A 94 -52.19 -47.48 -32.40
C GLY A 94 -51.81 -46.23 -33.21
N TRP A 95 -50.52 -46.06 -33.52
CA TRP A 95 -50.01 -44.88 -34.21
C TRP A 95 -50.38 -44.84 -35.71
N ASN A 96 -50.80 -43.67 -36.18
CA ASN A 96 -51.15 -43.39 -37.57
C ASN A 96 -50.51 -42.06 -38.00
N LEU A 97 -49.86 -42.04 -39.17
CA LEU A 97 -49.34 -40.84 -39.80
C LEU A 97 -50.32 -40.39 -40.88
N ILE A 98 -50.88 -39.18 -40.76
CA ILE A 98 -51.92 -38.65 -41.64
C ILE A 98 -51.57 -37.21 -41.99
N ASN A 99 -51.42 -36.93 -43.29
CA ASN A 99 -51.09 -35.59 -43.81
C ASN A 99 -49.87 -34.97 -43.12
N GLY A 100 -48.86 -35.80 -42.78
CA GLY A 100 -47.63 -35.38 -42.11
C GLY A 100 -47.68 -35.33 -40.59
N ASP A 101 -48.86 -35.58 -39.99
CA ASP A 101 -49.06 -35.50 -38.54
C ASP A 101 -49.35 -36.86 -37.91
N TRP A 102 -48.82 -37.08 -36.70
CA TRP A 102 -49.02 -38.32 -35.96
C TRP A 102 -50.26 -38.26 -35.07
N TYR A 103 -51.02 -39.35 -35.05
CA TYR A 103 -52.23 -39.56 -34.25
C TYR A 103 -52.19 -40.95 -33.61
N TYR A 104 -52.83 -41.12 -32.45
CA TYR A 104 -53.00 -42.44 -31.83
C TYR A 104 -54.48 -42.82 -31.78
N ALA A 105 -54.85 -43.91 -32.46
CA ALA A 105 -56.23 -44.37 -32.53
C ALA A 105 -56.48 -45.50 -31.51
N VAL A 106 -57.48 -45.29 -30.65
CA VAL A 106 -57.97 -46.32 -29.72
C VAL A 106 -58.95 -47.29 -30.40
N SER A 107 -59.54 -46.88 -31.52
CA SER A 107 -60.33 -47.75 -32.41
C SER A 107 -60.32 -47.19 -33.84
N LYS A 108 -60.92 -47.91 -34.80
CA LYS A 108 -61.03 -47.47 -36.20
C LYS A 108 -61.71 -46.10 -36.41
N THR A 109 -62.38 -45.58 -35.38
CA THR A 109 -63.16 -44.33 -35.43
C THR A 109 -62.88 -43.37 -34.26
N LYS A 110 -61.97 -43.70 -33.34
CA LYS A 110 -61.70 -42.88 -32.15
C LYS A 110 -60.20 -42.67 -31.94
N LEU A 111 -59.81 -41.42 -31.71
CA LEU A 111 -58.46 -41.01 -31.37
C LEU A 111 -58.30 -40.83 -29.85
N LYS A 112 -57.09 -41.08 -29.34
CA LYS A 112 -56.68 -40.68 -27.99
C LYS A 112 -56.33 -39.18 -28.01
N THR A 113 -56.66 -38.50 -26.93
CA THR A 113 -56.24 -37.13 -26.63
C THR A 113 -55.60 -37.06 -25.24
N GLY A 114 -54.91 -35.96 -24.94
CA GLY A 114 -54.14 -35.75 -23.72
C GLY A 114 -52.90 -36.64 -23.64
N TRP A 115 -52.42 -36.88 -22.42
CA TRP A 115 -51.27 -37.73 -22.17
C TRP A 115 -51.51 -39.19 -22.58
N LEU A 116 -50.50 -39.77 -23.23
CA LEU A 116 -50.44 -41.16 -23.67
C LEU A 116 -49.08 -41.73 -23.27
N ARG A 117 -49.08 -42.85 -22.54
CA ARG A 117 -47.87 -43.65 -22.31
C ARG A 117 -47.85 -44.82 -23.29
N ALA A 118 -46.86 -44.87 -24.18
CA ALA A 118 -46.72 -45.91 -25.19
C ALA A 118 -45.23 -46.23 -25.39
N GLY A 119 -44.89 -47.52 -25.53
CA GLY A 119 -43.49 -47.93 -25.78
C GLY A 119 -42.50 -47.44 -24.72
N GLY A 120 -42.95 -47.23 -23.48
CA GLY A 120 -42.12 -46.74 -22.37
C GLY A 120 -41.98 -45.21 -22.28
N ALA A 121 -42.44 -44.45 -23.27
CA ALA A 121 -42.37 -42.98 -23.29
C ALA A 121 -43.75 -42.32 -23.14
N TRP A 122 -43.75 -41.06 -22.71
CA TRP A 122 -44.93 -40.21 -22.66
C TRP A 122 -45.04 -39.36 -23.92
N TYR A 123 -46.26 -39.18 -24.41
CA TYR A 123 -46.61 -38.35 -25.57
C TYR A 123 -47.81 -37.50 -25.19
N TYR A 124 -47.95 -36.33 -25.82
CA TYR A 124 -49.13 -35.47 -25.65
C TYR A 124 -49.89 -35.34 -26.96
N LEU A 125 -51.16 -35.76 -26.97
CA LEU A 125 -52.03 -35.67 -28.13
C LEU A 125 -53.01 -34.51 -27.92
N GLU A 126 -52.97 -33.51 -28.77
CA GLU A 126 -53.72 -32.26 -28.61
C GLU A 126 -55.23 -32.51 -28.43
N PRO A 127 -55.87 -32.04 -27.33
CA PRO A 127 -57.28 -32.31 -27.07
C PRO A 127 -58.24 -31.94 -28.21
N GLY A 128 -57.96 -30.85 -28.93
CA GLY A 128 -58.83 -30.35 -30.00
C GLY A 128 -58.69 -31.06 -31.35
N SER A 129 -57.64 -31.85 -31.58
CA SER A 129 -57.38 -32.47 -32.89
C SER A 129 -56.90 -33.93 -32.83
N GLY A 130 -56.36 -34.37 -31.70
CA GLY A 130 -55.65 -35.64 -31.55
C GLY A 130 -54.24 -35.64 -32.15
N LYS A 131 -53.77 -34.51 -32.70
CA LYS A 131 -52.42 -34.39 -33.26
C LYS A 131 -51.37 -34.52 -32.16
N MET A 132 -50.31 -35.28 -32.40
CA MET A 132 -49.17 -35.40 -31.50
C MET A 132 -48.39 -34.10 -31.44
N ALA A 133 -48.19 -33.59 -30.22
CA ALA A 133 -47.38 -32.41 -29.97
C ALA A 133 -45.88 -32.72 -30.04
N THR A 134 -45.11 -31.75 -30.51
CA THR A 134 -43.64 -31.72 -30.51
C THR A 134 -43.18 -30.35 -30.02
N GLY A 135 -41.91 -30.22 -29.62
CA GLY A 135 -41.32 -29.01 -29.07
C GLY A 135 -41.85 -28.67 -27.68
N LEU A 136 -41.83 -27.38 -27.34
CA LEU A 136 -42.33 -26.87 -26.05
C LEU A 136 -43.85 -26.82 -26.03
N LYS A 137 -44.47 -27.49 -25.05
CA LYS A 137 -45.92 -27.52 -24.88
C LYS A 137 -46.32 -27.21 -23.45
N LYS A 138 -47.19 -26.22 -23.29
CA LYS A 138 -47.84 -25.93 -22.01
C LYS A 138 -49.08 -26.80 -21.83
N VAL A 139 -49.15 -27.53 -20.72
CA VAL A 139 -50.25 -28.43 -20.35
C VAL A 139 -50.55 -28.21 -18.86
N ASP A 140 -51.79 -27.88 -18.53
CA ASP A 140 -52.27 -27.71 -17.14
C ASP A 140 -51.39 -26.80 -16.26
N GLY A 141 -50.83 -25.75 -16.86
CA GLY A 141 -49.99 -24.76 -16.18
C GLY A 141 -48.49 -25.02 -16.27
N GLU A 142 -48.07 -26.26 -16.53
CA GLU A 142 -46.67 -26.67 -16.65
C GLU A 142 -46.22 -26.72 -18.11
N THR A 143 -44.94 -26.51 -18.36
CA THR A 143 -44.35 -26.60 -19.71
C THR A 143 -43.52 -27.86 -19.83
N TYR A 144 -43.70 -28.60 -20.91
CA TYR A 144 -43.01 -29.85 -21.23
C TYR A 144 -42.26 -29.70 -22.55
N HIS A 145 -41.15 -30.42 -22.71
CA HIS A 145 -40.49 -30.56 -24.00
C HIS A 145 -40.72 -31.95 -24.57
N LEU A 146 -41.31 -32.00 -25.76
CA LEU A 146 -41.59 -33.21 -26.55
C LEU A 146 -40.59 -33.24 -27.71
N ALA A 147 -39.78 -34.28 -27.82
CA ALA A 147 -38.81 -34.43 -28.90
C ALA A 147 -39.50 -34.42 -30.29
N SER A 148 -38.73 -34.38 -31.37
CA SER A 148 -39.27 -34.49 -32.74
C SER A 148 -40.05 -35.79 -32.99
N SER A 149 -39.75 -36.85 -32.23
CA SER A 149 -40.52 -38.11 -32.21
C SER A 149 -41.83 -38.03 -31.40
N GLY A 150 -42.10 -36.91 -30.74
CA GLY A 150 -43.20 -36.68 -29.79
C GLY A 150 -42.97 -37.22 -28.39
N ALA A 151 -41.88 -37.96 -28.15
CA ALA A 151 -41.56 -38.47 -26.83
C ALA A 151 -41.17 -37.33 -25.87
N MET A 152 -41.80 -37.29 -24.71
CA MET A 152 -41.51 -36.35 -23.64
C MET A 152 -40.10 -36.59 -23.10
N THR A 153 -39.34 -35.50 -23.00
CA THR A 153 -37.97 -35.53 -22.47
C THR A 153 -37.94 -35.31 -20.96
N THR A 154 -37.00 -35.99 -20.29
CA THR A 154 -36.64 -35.77 -18.88
C THR A 154 -35.15 -35.50 -18.78
N GLY A 155 -34.74 -34.71 -17.79
CA GLY A 155 -33.35 -34.23 -17.70
C GLY A 155 -33.04 -33.17 -18.74
N TRP A 156 -31.81 -33.18 -19.26
CA TRP A 156 -31.36 -32.20 -20.25
C TRP A 156 -31.91 -32.47 -21.64
N ALA A 157 -32.50 -31.46 -22.26
CA ALA A 157 -32.96 -31.50 -23.64
C ALA A 157 -32.46 -30.28 -24.41
N LYS A 158 -31.99 -30.50 -25.65
CA LYS A 158 -31.57 -29.44 -26.57
C LYS A 158 -32.61 -29.29 -27.67
N ASP A 159 -33.15 -28.08 -27.80
CA ASP A 159 -34.14 -27.74 -28.81
C ASP A 159 -33.91 -26.33 -29.35
N GLY A 160 -33.94 -26.17 -30.67
CA GLY A 160 -33.63 -24.89 -31.32
C GLY A 160 -32.24 -24.30 -30.95
N GLY A 161 -31.27 -25.16 -30.60
CA GLY A 161 -29.95 -24.72 -30.12
C GLY A 161 -29.89 -24.27 -28.66
N LYS A 162 -31.02 -24.30 -27.93
CA LYS A 162 -31.14 -23.93 -26.52
C LYS A 162 -31.26 -25.18 -25.65
N TRP A 163 -30.80 -25.07 -24.41
CA TRP A 163 -30.88 -26.15 -23.43
C TRP A 163 -31.99 -25.89 -22.43
N TYR A 164 -32.71 -26.94 -22.08
CA TYR A 164 -33.78 -26.97 -21.09
C TYR A 164 -33.55 -28.14 -20.15
N TRP A 165 -34.09 -28.05 -18.93
CA TRP A 165 -34.05 -29.15 -17.97
C TRP A 165 -35.43 -29.43 -17.39
N SER A 166 -35.84 -30.70 -17.42
CA SER A 166 -37.02 -31.21 -16.72
C SER A 166 -36.66 -32.22 -15.65
N ASP A 167 -37.49 -32.30 -14.61
CA ASP A 167 -37.38 -33.36 -13.61
C ASP A 167 -38.01 -34.69 -14.12
N SER A 168 -38.14 -35.68 -13.24
CA SER A 168 -38.74 -36.97 -13.57
C SER A 168 -40.21 -36.90 -14.00
N SER A 169 -40.93 -35.81 -13.69
CA SER A 169 -42.29 -35.57 -14.17
C SER A 169 -42.34 -35.09 -15.63
N GLY A 170 -41.20 -34.62 -16.17
CA GLY A 170 -41.10 -34.00 -17.49
C GLY A 170 -41.39 -32.50 -17.50
N ALA A 171 -41.87 -31.92 -16.39
CA ALA A 171 -42.08 -30.49 -16.29
C ALA A 171 -40.73 -29.74 -16.28
N LEU A 172 -40.60 -28.76 -17.18
CA LEU A 172 -39.42 -27.91 -17.28
C LEU A 172 -39.26 -27.06 -16.02
N LYS A 173 -38.02 -26.91 -15.56
CA LYS A 173 -37.70 -26.07 -14.39
C LYS A 173 -37.03 -24.77 -14.77
N THR A 174 -37.11 -23.85 -13.82
CA THR A 174 -36.48 -22.53 -13.85
C THR A 174 -35.67 -22.29 -12.57
N GLY A 175 -34.93 -21.18 -12.54
CA GLY A 175 -34.08 -20.74 -11.44
C GLY A 175 -32.78 -21.53 -11.32
N TRP A 176 -32.14 -21.39 -10.15
CA TRP A 176 -30.93 -22.13 -9.81
C TRP A 176 -31.21 -23.63 -9.61
N ARG A 177 -30.37 -24.47 -10.25
CA ARG A 177 -30.42 -25.93 -10.13
C ARG A 177 -29.03 -26.51 -9.96
N LYS A 178 -28.84 -27.32 -8.91
CA LYS A 178 -27.62 -28.09 -8.71
C LYS A 178 -27.78 -29.46 -9.36
N LEU A 179 -27.06 -29.70 -10.44
CA LEU A 179 -27.19 -30.90 -11.28
C LEU A 179 -25.81 -31.48 -11.52
N GLY A 180 -25.61 -32.76 -11.20
CA GLY A 180 -24.31 -33.42 -11.40
C GLY A 180 -23.13 -32.75 -10.68
N GLY A 181 -23.39 -32.05 -9.57
CA GLY A 181 -22.37 -31.32 -8.80
C GLY A 181 -22.23 -29.83 -9.15
N SER A 182 -22.71 -29.40 -10.31
CA SER A 182 -22.59 -28.03 -10.80
C SER A 182 -23.90 -27.25 -10.68
N TRP A 183 -23.81 -25.93 -10.53
CA TRP A 183 -24.97 -25.04 -10.54
C TRP A 183 -25.26 -24.52 -11.95
N TYR A 184 -26.53 -24.47 -12.30
CA TYR A 184 -27.04 -23.96 -13.58
C TYR A 184 -28.17 -22.96 -13.30
N TRP A 185 -28.28 -21.95 -14.15
CA TRP A 185 -29.42 -21.03 -14.14
C TRP A 185 -30.35 -21.30 -15.33
N LEU A 186 -31.60 -21.64 -15.04
CA LEU A 186 -32.64 -21.82 -16.04
C LEU A 186 -33.56 -20.57 -16.00
N ASP A 187 -33.73 -19.89 -17.12
CA ASP A 187 -34.45 -18.64 -17.16
C ASP A 187 -35.91 -18.78 -16.71
N LYS A 188 -36.37 -17.87 -15.85
CA LYS A 188 -37.71 -17.92 -15.24
C LYS A 188 -38.85 -17.75 -16.25
N SER A 189 -38.59 -17.11 -17.39
CA SER A 189 -39.61 -16.82 -18.39
C SER A 189 -39.56 -17.78 -19.58
N THR A 190 -38.35 -18.12 -20.02
CA THR A 190 -38.13 -18.91 -21.24
C THR A 190 -37.71 -20.35 -20.97
N PHE A 191 -37.43 -20.73 -19.72
CA PHE A 191 -36.87 -22.04 -19.32
C PHE A 191 -35.47 -22.34 -19.86
N GLN A 192 -34.89 -21.43 -20.65
CA GLN A 192 -33.61 -21.63 -21.30
C GLN A 192 -32.47 -21.57 -20.28
N MET A 193 -31.53 -22.51 -20.37
CA MET A 193 -30.28 -22.45 -19.63
C MET A 193 -29.45 -21.23 -20.06
N ALA A 194 -28.99 -20.46 -19.08
CA ALA A 194 -28.09 -19.34 -19.32
C ALA A 194 -26.64 -19.79 -19.50
N THR A 195 -25.92 -19.02 -20.31
CA THR A 195 -24.47 -19.05 -20.49
C THR A 195 -23.97 -17.60 -20.48
N GLY A 196 -22.72 -17.38 -20.13
CA GLY A 196 -22.11 -16.07 -19.96
C GLY A 196 -22.57 -15.37 -18.68
N TRP A 197 -22.47 -14.04 -18.68
CA TRP A 197 -22.85 -13.20 -17.54
C TRP A 197 -24.36 -13.21 -17.31
N LYS A 198 -24.76 -13.44 -16.06
CA LYS A 198 -26.15 -13.36 -15.62
C LYS A 198 -26.25 -12.62 -14.30
N GLN A 199 -27.10 -11.59 -14.28
CA GLN A 199 -27.49 -10.94 -13.04
C GLN A 199 -28.74 -11.63 -12.47
N VAL A 200 -28.67 -12.01 -11.20
CA VAL A 200 -29.78 -12.59 -10.43
C VAL A 200 -29.88 -11.82 -9.12
N ASP A 201 -31.04 -11.19 -8.89
CA ASP A 201 -31.35 -10.44 -7.67
C ASP A 201 -30.25 -9.41 -7.31
N GLY A 202 -29.74 -8.70 -8.33
CA GLY A 202 -28.71 -7.67 -8.19
C GLY A 202 -27.26 -8.20 -8.20
N THR A 203 -27.04 -9.50 -8.05
CA THR A 203 -25.70 -10.11 -8.02
C THR A 203 -25.32 -10.69 -9.38
N TRP A 204 -24.09 -10.44 -9.83
CA TRP A 204 -23.55 -11.01 -11.06
C TRP A 204 -22.94 -12.40 -10.85
N TYR A 205 -23.20 -13.28 -11.80
CA TYR A 205 -22.66 -14.64 -11.89
C TYR A 205 -22.15 -14.87 -13.31
N TYR A 206 -21.20 -15.77 -13.47
CA TYR A 206 -20.75 -16.24 -14.78
C TYR A 206 -21.06 -17.72 -14.95
N LEU A 207 -21.75 -18.07 -16.04
CA LEU A 207 -22.05 -19.44 -16.45
C LEU A 207 -21.15 -19.75 -17.64
N ASP A 208 -20.34 -20.80 -17.58
CA ASP A 208 -19.41 -21.14 -18.65
C ASP A 208 -20.14 -21.59 -19.94
N GLY A 209 -19.38 -21.98 -20.97
CA GLY A 209 -19.96 -22.46 -22.23
C GLY A 209 -20.84 -23.71 -22.11
N SER A 210 -20.70 -24.49 -21.02
CA SER A 210 -21.57 -25.62 -20.69
C SER A 210 -22.80 -25.22 -19.86
N GLY A 211 -22.85 -23.97 -19.39
CA GLY A 211 -23.86 -23.44 -18.49
C GLY A 211 -23.56 -23.66 -17.00
N ALA A 212 -22.44 -24.31 -16.68
CA ALA A 212 -22.03 -24.51 -15.30
C ALA A 212 -21.53 -23.18 -14.71
N MET A 213 -21.97 -22.88 -13.49
CA MET A 213 -21.57 -21.68 -12.77
C MET A 213 -20.09 -21.70 -12.42
N ALA A 214 -19.36 -20.69 -12.86
CA ALA A 214 -17.95 -20.51 -12.55
C ALA A 214 -17.73 -20.09 -11.09
N THR A 215 -16.59 -20.50 -10.54
CA THR A 215 -16.07 -20.07 -9.23
C THR A 215 -14.56 -19.88 -9.36
N GLY A 216 -13.96 -19.06 -8.52
CA GLY A 216 -12.54 -18.70 -8.60
C GLY A 216 -12.25 -17.69 -9.72
N TRP A 217 -11.03 -17.75 -10.25
CA TRP A 217 -10.58 -16.85 -11.32
C TRP A 217 -11.14 -17.27 -12.67
N GLU A 218 -11.76 -16.33 -13.38
CA GLU A 218 -12.33 -16.55 -14.71
C GLU A 218 -11.85 -15.46 -15.68
N LYS A 219 -11.41 -15.84 -16.87
CA LYS A 219 -10.92 -14.90 -17.89
C LYS A 219 -11.93 -14.75 -19.02
N VAL A 220 -12.67 -13.64 -19.00
CA VAL A 220 -13.72 -13.36 -19.99
C VAL A 220 -13.29 -12.23 -20.90
N GLY A 221 -13.20 -12.49 -22.21
CA GLY A 221 -12.86 -11.47 -23.21
C GLY A 221 -11.51 -10.79 -22.96
N GLY A 222 -10.54 -11.52 -22.40
CA GLY A 222 -9.22 -10.99 -22.05
C GLY A 222 -9.11 -10.37 -20.66
N THR A 223 -10.23 -10.10 -19.98
CA THR A 223 -10.28 -9.51 -18.64
C THR A 223 -10.45 -10.59 -17.58
N TRP A 224 -9.74 -10.44 -16.45
CA TRP A 224 -9.87 -11.36 -15.32
C TRP A 224 -10.94 -10.87 -14.34
N TYR A 225 -11.70 -11.84 -13.81
CA TYR A 225 -12.72 -11.65 -12.79
C TYR A 225 -12.52 -12.72 -11.72
N TYR A 226 -12.99 -12.44 -10.50
CA TYR A 226 -13.03 -13.43 -9.43
C TYR A 226 -14.48 -13.68 -9.02
N LEU A 227 -14.87 -14.96 -8.96
CA LEU A 227 -16.17 -15.41 -8.51
C LEU A 227 -15.97 -16.13 -7.17
N TYR A 228 -16.70 -15.73 -6.13
CA TYR A 228 -16.63 -16.42 -4.84
C TYR A 228 -17.11 -17.87 -4.95
N GLY A 229 -16.95 -18.68 -3.90
CA GLY A 229 -17.46 -20.06 -3.87
C GLY A 229 -18.99 -20.16 -4.07
N SER A 230 -19.73 -19.08 -3.80
CA SER A 230 -21.16 -18.95 -4.10
C SER A 230 -21.46 -18.64 -5.58
N GLY A 231 -20.44 -18.36 -6.38
CA GLY A 231 -20.54 -17.88 -7.76
C GLY A 231 -20.74 -16.37 -7.90
N ALA A 232 -20.95 -15.65 -6.80
CA ALA A 232 -21.11 -14.20 -6.82
C ALA A 232 -19.80 -13.55 -7.30
N MET A 233 -19.91 -12.62 -8.25
CA MET A 233 -18.79 -11.83 -8.73
C MET A 233 -18.25 -10.94 -7.62
N ALA A 234 -16.94 -10.95 -7.44
CA ALA A 234 -16.26 -10.14 -6.47
C ALA A 234 -16.00 -8.72 -6.97
N GLU A 235 -16.03 -7.78 -6.03
CA GLU A 235 -15.71 -6.37 -6.20
C GLU A 235 -14.85 -5.91 -5.01
N GLY A 236 -14.04 -4.87 -5.22
CA GLY A 236 -13.12 -4.35 -4.22
C GLY A 236 -11.92 -5.25 -3.96
N TRP A 237 -11.39 -5.20 -2.74
CA TRP A 237 -10.22 -5.98 -2.32
C TRP A 237 -10.57 -7.45 -2.10
N VAL A 238 -9.81 -8.34 -2.74
CA VAL A 238 -9.93 -9.80 -2.57
C VAL A 238 -8.57 -10.38 -2.21
N ARG A 239 -8.53 -11.21 -1.17
CA ARG A 239 -7.35 -11.99 -0.80
C ARG A 239 -7.53 -13.45 -1.19
N THR A 240 -6.69 -13.94 -2.09
CA THR A 240 -6.70 -15.33 -2.54
C THR A 240 -5.28 -15.79 -2.87
N GLY A 241 -4.96 -17.07 -2.62
CA GLY A 241 -3.62 -17.60 -2.87
C GLY A 241 -2.49 -16.91 -2.10
N GLY A 242 -2.80 -16.25 -0.98
CA GLY A 242 -1.84 -15.47 -0.18
C GLY A 242 -1.58 -14.04 -0.69
N ALA A 243 -2.13 -13.65 -1.84
CA ALA A 243 -1.99 -12.34 -2.46
C ALA A 243 -3.29 -11.51 -2.37
N TRP A 244 -3.14 -10.19 -2.42
CA TRP A 244 -4.25 -9.24 -2.55
C TRP A 244 -4.42 -8.81 -3.99
N TYR A 245 -5.66 -8.66 -4.41
CA TYR A 245 -6.10 -8.19 -5.72
C TYR A 245 -7.18 -7.14 -5.54
N TYR A 246 -7.36 -6.29 -6.54
CA TYR A 246 -8.45 -5.31 -6.56
C TYR A 246 -9.34 -5.54 -7.78
N LEU A 247 -10.63 -5.76 -7.55
CA LEU A 247 -11.64 -5.94 -8.58
C LEU A 247 -12.45 -4.64 -8.66
N GLU A 248 -12.53 -4.03 -9.83
CA GLU A 248 -13.16 -2.72 -10.01
C GLU A 248 -14.65 -2.76 -9.65
N PRO A 249 -15.11 -1.99 -8.64
CA PRO A 249 -16.52 -1.96 -8.26
C PRO A 249 -17.46 -1.70 -9.45
N GLY A 250 -18.61 -2.36 -9.46
CA GLY A 250 -19.60 -2.38 -10.54
C GLY A 250 -19.26 -3.26 -11.74
N SER A 251 -17.98 -3.37 -12.13
CA SER A 251 -17.57 -4.18 -13.29
C SER A 251 -16.97 -5.54 -12.94
N GLY A 252 -16.36 -5.67 -11.76
CA GLY A 252 -15.60 -6.84 -11.33
C GLY A 252 -14.28 -7.07 -12.07
N ALA A 253 -13.88 -6.17 -12.97
CA ALA A 253 -12.64 -6.31 -13.73
C ALA A 253 -11.41 -6.19 -12.80
N MET A 254 -10.49 -7.14 -12.88
CA MET A 254 -9.26 -7.10 -12.09
C MET A 254 -8.36 -5.93 -12.51
N ALA A 255 -7.99 -5.10 -11.55
CA ALA A 255 -7.09 -3.97 -11.76
C ALA A 255 -5.63 -4.43 -11.85
N THR A 256 -4.85 -3.67 -12.63
CA THR A 256 -3.38 -3.75 -12.73
C THR A 256 -2.80 -2.33 -12.75
N GLY A 257 -1.52 -2.18 -12.43
CA GLY A 257 -0.85 -0.90 -12.37
C GLY A 257 -1.19 -0.08 -11.12
N TRP A 258 -1.00 1.23 -11.22
CA TRP A 258 -1.31 2.16 -10.12
C TRP A 258 -2.81 2.29 -9.93
N LYS A 259 -3.27 2.10 -8.69
CA LYS A 259 -4.67 2.26 -8.30
C LYS A 259 -4.80 3.16 -7.09
N GLN A 260 -5.66 4.17 -7.17
CA GLN A 260 -6.05 4.96 -6.01
C GLN A 260 -7.38 4.41 -5.45
N VAL A 261 -7.38 4.09 -4.16
CA VAL A 261 -8.56 3.64 -3.41
C VAL A 261 -8.64 4.50 -2.15
N ASP A 262 -9.75 5.21 -1.97
CA ASP A 262 -10.01 6.10 -0.83
C ASP A 262 -8.84 7.08 -0.55
N GLY A 263 -8.31 7.69 -1.60
CA GLY A 263 -7.19 8.64 -1.54
C GLY A 263 -5.81 8.00 -1.40
N THR A 264 -5.72 6.70 -1.13
CA THR A 264 -4.45 5.97 -0.96
C THR A 264 -4.04 5.29 -2.26
N TRP A 265 -2.76 5.42 -2.62
CA TRP A 265 -2.20 4.77 -3.80
C TRP A 265 -1.67 3.37 -3.48
N TYR A 266 -1.96 2.43 -4.38
CA TYR A 266 -1.50 1.05 -4.38
C TYR A 266 -0.93 0.73 -5.76
N TYR A 267 -0.07 -0.29 -5.85
CA TYR A 267 0.41 -0.80 -7.12
C TYR A 267 0.09 -2.28 -7.23
N LEU A 268 -0.65 -2.65 -8.28
CA LEU A 268 -0.98 -4.03 -8.64
C LEU A 268 -0.05 -4.41 -9.80
N ASP A 269 0.69 -5.51 -9.69
CA ASP A 269 1.60 -5.93 -10.76
C ASP A 269 0.84 -6.45 -11.99
N GLY A 270 1.57 -6.94 -13.01
CA GLY A 270 0.96 -7.45 -14.24
C GLY A 270 0.07 -8.69 -14.04
N SER A 271 0.20 -9.38 -12.91
CA SER A 271 -0.69 -10.48 -12.50
C SER A 271 -1.89 -10.02 -11.68
N GLY A 272 -1.97 -8.72 -11.36
CA GLY A 272 -2.97 -8.13 -10.47
C GLY A 272 -2.61 -8.22 -8.98
N THR A 273 -1.45 -8.79 -8.65
CA THR A 273 -1.02 -8.95 -7.26
C THR A 273 -0.58 -7.60 -6.69
N MET A 274 -1.11 -7.23 -5.53
CA MET A 274 -0.72 -6.02 -4.82
C MET A 274 0.73 -6.09 -4.35
N ALA A 275 1.53 -5.12 -4.78
CA ALA A 275 2.92 -4.99 -4.38
C ALA A 275 3.06 -4.47 -2.94
N THR A 276 4.09 -4.97 -2.26
CA THR A 276 4.57 -4.49 -0.96
C THR A 276 6.09 -4.35 -1.03
N GLY A 277 6.67 -3.48 -0.22
CA GLY A 277 8.10 -3.17 -0.23
C GLY A 277 8.52 -2.32 -1.43
N TRP A 278 9.76 -2.48 -1.88
CA TRP A 278 10.33 -1.74 -3.00
C TRP A 278 9.77 -2.21 -4.34
N ALA A 279 9.22 -1.28 -5.12
CA ALA A 279 8.76 -1.53 -6.48
C ALA A 279 9.40 -0.56 -7.48
N ARG A 280 9.89 -1.10 -8.60
CA ARG A 280 10.43 -0.29 -9.70
C ARG A 280 9.39 -0.17 -10.82
N VAL A 281 8.83 1.02 -10.99
CA VAL A 281 7.75 1.30 -11.94
C VAL A 281 8.13 2.49 -12.82
N GLY A 282 8.07 2.31 -14.14
CA GLY A 282 8.43 3.38 -15.10
C GLY A 282 9.84 3.94 -14.89
N GLY A 283 10.80 3.08 -14.50
CA GLY A 283 12.19 3.46 -14.25
C GLY A 283 12.47 4.11 -12.89
N SER A 284 11.43 4.48 -12.12
CA SER A 284 11.56 5.06 -10.78
C SER A 284 11.27 4.02 -9.69
N TRP A 285 11.90 4.18 -8.52
CA TRP A 285 11.60 3.35 -7.35
C TRP A 285 10.54 4.00 -6.47
N TYR A 286 9.66 3.18 -5.92
CA TYR A 286 8.63 3.53 -4.96
C TYR A 286 8.68 2.52 -3.81
N TYR A 287 8.11 2.90 -2.68
CA TYR A 287 7.98 2.02 -1.52
C TYR A 287 6.51 1.84 -1.16
N LEU A 288 6.03 0.60 -1.16
CA LEU A 288 4.69 0.23 -0.75
C LEU A 288 4.80 -0.36 0.67
N ARG A 289 4.03 0.13 1.63
CA ARG A 289 4.04 -0.38 3.01
C ARG A 289 3.49 -1.81 3.05
N SER A 290 3.54 -2.47 4.21
CA SER A 290 3.02 -3.84 4.40
C SER A 290 1.57 -4.01 3.95
N GLY A 291 0.72 -3.00 4.17
CA GLY A 291 -0.67 -2.95 3.67
C GLY A 291 -0.81 -2.51 2.21
N GLY A 292 0.27 -2.39 1.44
CA GLY A 292 0.28 -1.97 0.03
C GLY A 292 0.19 -0.46 -0.22
N ALA A 293 -0.12 0.33 0.81
CA ALA A 293 -0.18 1.79 0.69
C ALA A 293 1.18 2.38 0.29
N MET A 294 1.20 3.19 -0.78
CA MET A 294 2.39 3.87 -1.25
C MET A 294 2.88 4.89 -0.22
N ALA A 295 4.15 4.80 0.14
CA ALA A 295 4.81 5.74 1.04
C ALA A 295 5.23 7.01 0.29
N THR A 296 5.14 8.14 1.00
CA THR A 296 5.77 9.42 0.65
C THR A 296 6.55 9.93 1.86
N GLY A 297 7.52 10.81 1.63
CA GLY A 297 8.41 11.34 2.67
C GLY A 297 9.51 10.36 3.07
N TRP A 298 9.91 10.39 4.34
CA TRP A 298 10.98 9.56 4.86
C TRP A 298 10.53 8.10 5.07
N VAL A 299 11.35 7.16 4.61
CA VAL A 299 11.20 5.73 4.89
C VAL A 299 12.51 5.20 5.46
N LYS A 300 12.42 4.49 6.58
CA LYS A 300 13.52 3.71 7.13
C LYS A 300 13.32 2.25 6.72
N ASP A 301 14.30 1.70 6.03
CA ASP A 301 14.33 0.30 5.64
C ASP A 301 15.67 -0.31 6.05
N GLY A 302 15.60 -1.28 6.97
CA GLY A 302 16.76 -1.75 7.73
C GLY A 302 17.51 -0.61 8.45
N ALA A 303 18.81 -0.50 8.21
CA ALA A 303 19.68 0.52 8.80
C ALA A 303 19.72 1.84 8.01
N SER A 304 18.96 1.97 6.92
CA SER A 304 19.10 3.09 6.01
C SER A 304 17.82 3.90 5.86
N TRP A 305 18.01 5.19 5.63
CA TRP A 305 16.95 6.14 5.34
C TRP A 305 16.88 6.43 3.85
N TYR A 306 15.66 6.57 3.36
CA TYR A 306 15.31 6.88 1.99
C TYR A 306 14.28 8.00 2.00
N TYR A 307 14.21 8.76 0.90
CA TYR A 307 13.22 9.82 0.76
C TYR A 307 12.41 9.63 -0.53
N LEU A 308 11.10 9.47 -0.37
CA LEU A 308 10.11 9.28 -1.42
C LEU A 308 9.44 10.63 -1.66
N ASP A 309 9.87 11.36 -2.70
CA ASP A 309 9.56 12.79 -2.86
C ASP A 309 8.04 13.02 -3.04
N PRO A 310 7.33 13.59 -2.03
CA PRO A 310 5.89 13.79 -2.12
C PRO A 310 5.50 14.73 -3.28
N ASN A 311 6.39 15.68 -3.61
CA ASN A 311 6.18 16.65 -4.68
C ASN A 311 6.50 16.10 -6.07
N ASN A 312 6.95 14.84 -6.14
CA ASN A 312 7.25 14.14 -7.39
C ASN A 312 6.62 12.74 -7.39
N GLY A 313 5.38 12.65 -6.90
CA GLY A 313 4.56 11.44 -6.94
C GLY A 313 5.08 10.28 -6.08
N GLY A 314 5.90 10.54 -5.06
CA GLY A 314 6.47 9.50 -4.20
C GLY A 314 7.68 8.78 -4.80
N ARG A 315 8.28 9.30 -5.87
CA ARG A 315 9.50 8.73 -6.45
C ARG A 315 10.67 8.84 -5.48
N MET A 316 11.40 7.74 -5.30
CA MET A 316 12.60 7.70 -4.49
C MET A 316 13.67 8.64 -5.05
N VAL A 317 14.23 9.48 -4.17
CA VAL A 317 15.40 10.31 -4.45
C VAL A 317 16.65 9.44 -4.43
N SER A 318 17.47 9.53 -5.49
CA SER A 318 18.77 8.86 -5.58
C SER A 318 19.80 9.72 -6.33
N SER A 319 21.08 9.39 -6.11
CA SER A 319 22.23 9.97 -6.82
C SER A 319 22.40 11.49 -6.72
N LYS A 320 21.80 12.15 -5.73
CA LYS A 320 21.81 13.63 -5.63
C LYS A 320 21.67 14.15 -4.21
N TRP A 321 21.95 15.44 -4.06
CA TRP A 321 21.52 16.21 -2.89
C TRP A 321 20.06 16.64 -3.06
N LYS A 322 19.31 16.67 -1.97
CA LYS A 322 17.93 17.15 -1.92
C LYS A 322 17.70 17.92 -0.62
N TYR A 323 17.28 19.17 -0.76
CA TYR A 323 16.78 19.97 0.33
C TYR A 323 15.43 19.43 0.83
N VAL A 324 15.36 19.11 2.12
CA VAL A 324 14.16 18.60 2.80
C VAL A 324 14.00 19.33 4.13
N GLY A 325 12.95 20.14 4.25
CA GLY A 325 12.71 20.98 5.43
C GLY A 325 13.72 22.12 5.53
N SER A 326 14.83 21.85 6.23
CA SER A 326 15.91 22.81 6.55
C SER A 326 17.32 22.27 6.31
N VAL A 327 17.42 21.05 5.78
CA VAL A 327 18.68 20.31 5.61
C VAL A 327 18.79 19.80 4.18
N ASP A 328 19.97 19.91 3.60
CA ASP A 328 20.29 19.21 2.35
C ASP A 328 20.77 17.80 2.67
N PHE A 329 20.11 16.78 2.14
CA PHE A 329 20.49 15.39 2.32
C PHE A 329 21.10 14.82 1.04
N LYS A 330 22.19 14.07 1.17
CA LYS A 330 22.83 13.35 0.06
C LYS A 330 22.27 11.94 0.00
N PHE A 331 21.81 11.55 -1.18
CA PHE A 331 21.39 10.19 -1.49
C PHE A 331 22.34 9.55 -2.52
N ASN A 332 22.73 8.31 -2.27
CA ASN A 332 23.59 7.54 -3.18
C ASN A 332 22.78 6.91 -4.33
N GLY A 333 23.44 6.12 -5.20
CA GLY A 333 22.79 5.47 -6.35
C GLY A 333 21.63 4.53 -6.01
N SER A 334 21.67 3.91 -4.84
CA SER A 334 20.59 3.05 -4.33
C SER A 334 19.47 3.82 -3.60
N GLY A 335 19.58 5.14 -3.49
CA GLY A 335 18.64 5.99 -2.76
C GLY A 335 18.83 6.04 -1.25
N ARG A 336 19.91 5.44 -0.73
CA ARG A 336 20.25 5.55 0.70
C ARG A 336 20.77 6.94 1.00
N MET A 337 20.30 7.52 2.10
CA MET A 337 20.86 8.73 2.69
C MET A 337 22.28 8.44 3.21
N VAL A 338 23.26 9.21 2.75
CA VAL A 338 24.69 9.06 3.06
C VAL A 338 25.36 10.38 3.43
N GLY A 339 24.57 11.44 3.63
CA GLY A 339 25.09 12.76 3.95
C GLY A 339 23.99 13.74 4.34
N ALA A 340 24.39 14.75 5.10
CA ALA A 340 23.56 15.88 5.48
C ALA A 340 24.41 17.15 5.45
N TRP A 341 23.80 18.29 5.15
CA TRP A 341 24.44 19.60 5.15
C TRP A 341 23.46 20.69 5.61
N VAL A 342 23.99 21.60 6.44
CA VAL A 342 23.32 22.81 6.92
C VAL A 342 24.16 24.03 6.55
N ASP A 343 23.52 25.11 6.14
CA ASP A 343 24.20 26.32 5.67
C ASP A 343 24.64 27.22 6.85
N VAL A 344 25.79 26.90 7.43
CA VAL A 344 26.39 27.69 8.51
C VAL A 344 27.30 28.77 7.90
N PRO A 345 27.17 30.04 8.30
CA PRO A 345 28.09 31.08 7.84
C PRO A 345 29.51 30.83 8.35
N ALA A 346 30.53 31.21 7.59
CA ALA A 346 31.93 31.15 7.99
C ALA A 346 32.55 32.55 8.05
N MET A 347 32.38 33.25 9.18
CA MET A 347 33.02 34.54 9.40
C MET A 347 34.54 34.39 9.60
N ASN A 348 35.32 35.26 8.95
CA ASN A 348 36.77 35.32 9.15
C ASN A 348 37.13 36.03 10.47
N GLN A 349 37.93 35.39 11.31
CA GLN A 349 38.39 35.94 12.59
C GLN A 349 39.36 37.12 12.43
N TYR A 350 40.16 37.14 11.38
CA TYR A 350 41.19 38.16 11.19
C TYR A 350 40.64 39.52 10.71
N PRO A 351 41.38 40.62 10.96
CA PRO A 351 42.52 40.72 11.91
C PRO A 351 42.07 40.90 13.37
N ALA A 352 40.77 41.10 13.61
CA ALA A 352 40.21 41.51 14.90
C ALA A 352 40.43 40.50 16.03
N LEU A 353 40.43 39.20 15.71
CA LEU A 353 40.57 38.12 16.69
C LEU A 353 41.60 37.08 16.21
N PRO A 354 42.91 37.34 16.34
CA PRO A 354 43.95 36.42 15.87
C PRO A 354 43.86 35.01 16.47
N ASP A 355 43.43 34.91 17.73
CA ASP A 355 43.29 33.66 18.51
C ASP A 355 41.84 33.41 18.96
N GLY A 356 40.85 33.95 18.24
CA GLY A 356 39.43 33.91 18.67
C GLY A 356 38.57 32.85 18.00
N CYS A 357 39.14 31.72 17.58
CA CYS A 357 38.42 30.70 16.82
C CYS A 357 37.16 30.18 17.54
N GLU A 358 37.22 30.00 18.86
CA GLU A 358 36.11 29.56 19.70
C GLU A 358 34.94 30.56 19.69
N SER A 359 35.26 31.84 19.80
CA SER A 359 34.30 32.94 19.79
C SER A 359 33.62 33.07 18.42
N VAL A 360 34.41 33.02 17.34
CA VAL A 360 33.90 33.20 15.98
C VAL A 360 33.09 31.98 15.52
N ALA A 361 33.51 30.77 15.86
CA ALA A 361 32.75 29.55 15.62
C ALA A 361 31.39 29.58 16.35
N LEU A 362 31.35 30.02 17.61
CA LEU A 362 30.09 30.20 18.32
C LEU A 362 29.21 31.27 17.68
N ALA A 363 29.79 32.39 17.26
CA ALA A 363 29.05 33.44 16.55
C ALA A 363 28.47 32.92 15.22
N ASN A 364 29.19 32.06 14.49
CA ASN A 364 28.68 31.40 13.29
C ASN A 364 27.47 30.51 13.61
N MET A 365 27.51 29.71 14.68
CA MET A 365 26.36 28.90 15.12
C MET A 365 25.16 29.77 15.50
N LEU A 366 25.36 30.85 16.25
CA LEU A 366 24.26 31.75 16.63
C LEU A 366 23.65 32.44 15.39
N ARG A 367 24.45 32.82 14.39
CA ARG A 367 23.93 33.35 13.13
C ARG A 367 23.12 32.32 12.34
N TYR A 368 23.50 31.04 12.39
CA TYR A 368 22.69 29.96 11.80
C TYR A 368 21.26 29.96 12.38
N TYR A 369 21.13 30.12 13.70
CA TYR A 369 19.85 30.27 14.41
C TYR A 369 19.17 31.63 14.24
N GLY A 370 19.68 32.51 13.36
CA GLY A 370 19.06 33.78 13.03
C GLY A 370 19.40 34.93 13.98
N PHE A 371 20.33 34.75 14.92
CA PHE A 371 20.74 35.83 15.81
C PHE A 371 21.62 36.85 15.08
N PRO A 372 21.32 38.17 15.18
CA PRO A 372 22.10 39.22 14.54
C PRO A 372 23.36 39.53 15.35
N ILE A 373 24.33 38.62 15.33
CA ILE A 373 25.58 38.73 16.10
C ILE A 373 26.79 39.02 15.20
N GLY A 374 27.65 39.94 15.64
CA GLY A 374 28.93 40.25 15.01
C GLY A 374 30.07 39.39 15.56
N LYS A 375 31.16 39.25 14.79
CA LYS A 375 32.25 38.32 15.10
C LYS A 375 32.97 38.54 16.43
N THR A 376 33.01 39.77 16.96
CA THR A 376 33.66 40.08 18.26
C THR A 376 32.71 40.01 19.44
N THR A 377 31.40 39.98 19.22
CA THR A 377 30.39 40.10 20.29
C THR A 377 30.58 39.08 21.42
N ILE A 378 30.85 37.81 21.06
CA ILE A 378 31.06 36.75 22.05
C ILE A 378 32.32 37.05 22.87
N TRP A 379 33.42 37.34 22.19
CA TRP A 379 34.69 37.72 22.81
C TRP A 379 34.55 38.90 23.77
N ASP A 380 33.95 40.00 23.31
CA ASP A 380 33.91 41.28 24.04
C ASP A 380 32.98 41.24 25.25
N SER A 381 31.91 40.43 25.23
CA SER A 381 30.80 40.59 26.18
C SER A 381 30.31 39.30 26.84
N TYR A 382 30.64 38.12 26.32
CA TYR A 382 30.06 36.86 26.77
C TYR A 382 31.07 35.79 27.15
N LEU A 383 32.30 35.86 26.63
CA LEU A 383 33.37 34.94 26.97
C LEU A 383 34.02 35.37 28.29
N SER A 384 34.20 34.43 29.21
CA SER A 384 34.93 34.69 30.46
C SER A 384 36.43 34.57 30.20
N PHE A 385 37.24 35.36 30.90
CA PHE A 385 38.71 35.34 30.79
C PHE A 385 39.35 34.92 32.11
N SER A 386 40.49 34.25 32.04
CA SER A 386 41.29 33.82 33.18
C SER A 386 42.77 33.81 32.81
N ASP A 387 43.64 33.98 33.81
CA ASP A 387 45.08 33.85 33.61
C ASP A 387 45.52 32.38 33.43
N TRP A 388 44.77 31.42 33.98
CA TRP A 388 45.20 30.02 34.06
C TRP A 388 44.13 28.99 33.66
N ASN A 389 42.85 29.31 33.83
CA ASN A 389 41.76 28.35 33.57
C ASN A 389 41.31 28.43 32.10
N PHE A 390 41.84 27.54 31.27
CA PHE A 390 41.48 27.44 29.85
C PHE A 390 40.22 26.58 29.61
N VAL A 391 39.67 25.93 30.65
CA VAL A 391 38.54 25.01 30.50
C VAL A 391 37.19 25.71 30.54
N SER A 392 36.97 26.52 31.58
CA SER A 392 35.70 27.26 31.78
C SER A 392 35.83 28.76 31.52
N ALA A 393 37.00 29.21 31.07
CA ALA A 393 37.28 30.56 30.62
C ALA A 393 38.34 30.53 29.50
N TYR A 394 38.53 31.65 28.83
CA TYR A 394 39.61 31.87 27.87
C TYR A 394 40.91 32.17 28.58
N ALA A 395 41.93 31.35 28.29
CA ALA A 395 43.27 31.47 28.84
C ALA A 395 44.27 30.82 27.88
N MET A 396 45.54 31.22 27.93
CA MET A 396 46.63 30.56 27.19
C MET A 396 46.44 30.52 25.65
N GLY A 397 45.63 31.42 25.10
CA GLY A 397 45.35 31.52 23.66
C GLY A 397 44.19 30.64 23.17
N GLY A 398 43.30 30.16 24.05
CA GLY A 398 42.12 29.41 23.65
C GLY A 398 41.16 29.12 24.81
N CYS A 399 40.07 28.40 24.52
CA CYS A 399 39.21 27.84 25.56
C CYS A 399 38.56 26.53 25.13
N MET A 400 37.90 25.84 26.07
CA MET A 400 37.29 24.53 25.85
C MET A 400 35.75 24.60 25.78
N ALA A 401 35.13 23.46 25.48
CA ALA A 401 33.66 23.33 25.36
C ALA A 401 32.86 23.96 26.52
N PRO A 402 33.22 23.81 27.81
CA PRO A 402 32.49 24.45 28.90
C PRO A 402 32.44 25.98 28.80
N ALA A 403 33.57 26.63 28.51
CA ALA A 403 33.64 28.08 28.36
C ALA A 403 32.73 28.59 27.23
N VAL A 404 32.75 27.89 26.09
CA VAL A 404 31.90 28.21 24.93
C VAL A 404 30.42 27.98 25.23
N ARG A 405 30.07 26.85 25.86
CA ARG A 405 28.70 26.57 26.29
C ARG A 405 28.17 27.67 27.20
N ASP A 406 28.96 28.09 28.19
CA ASP A 406 28.54 29.10 29.17
C ASP A 406 28.41 30.49 28.52
N ALA A 407 29.34 30.86 27.63
CA ALA A 407 29.24 32.09 26.84
C ALA A 407 27.98 32.10 25.96
N ALA A 408 27.69 30.98 25.29
CA ALA A 408 26.50 30.83 24.46
C ALA A 408 25.22 30.95 25.29
N ASN A 409 25.13 30.30 26.45
CA ASN A 409 23.97 30.37 27.32
C ASN A 409 23.76 31.77 27.93
N ARG A 410 24.84 32.50 28.23
CA ARG A 410 24.74 33.93 28.63
C ARG A 410 24.16 34.77 27.49
N TYR A 411 24.62 34.59 26.25
CA TYR A 411 24.08 35.28 25.08
C TYR A 411 22.61 34.93 24.83
N LEU A 412 22.27 33.65 24.82
CA LEU A 412 20.91 33.19 24.55
C LEU A 412 19.93 33.70 25.62
N SER A 413 20.35 33.71 26.88
CA SER A 413 19.55 34.24 28.00
C SER A 413 19.37 35.75 27.90
N SER A 414 20.40 36.52 27.51
CA SER A 414 20.28 37.98 27.32
C SER A 414 19.35 38.35 26.16
N ARG A 415 19.06 37.40 25.25
CA ARG A 415 18.08 37.54 24.16
C ARG A 415 16.72 36.94 24.47
N GLY A 416 16.49 36.43 25.68
CA GLY A 416 15.24 35.75 26.05
C GLY A 416 14.93 34.52 25.19
N SER A 417 15.94 33.92 24.55
CA SER A 417 15.74 32.74 23.70
C SER A 417 15.37 31.51 24.54
N SER A 418 14.60 30.59 23.97
CA SER A 418 14.38 29.24 24.53
C SER A 418 15.53 28.27 24.21
N LEU A 419 16.35 28.55 23.19
CA LEU A 419 17.48 27.70 22.81
C LEU A 419 18.54 27.66 23.90
N ARG A 420 19.21 26.51 24.06
CA ARG A 420 20.30 26.35 25.02
C ARG A 420 21.50 25.68 24.37
N ALA A 421 22.68 26.16 24.73
CA ALA A 421 23.92 25.48 24.40
C ALA A 421 24.17 24.32 25.36
N GLN A 422 24.60 23.19 24.82
CA GLN A 422 24.92 21.97 25.55
C GLN A 422 26.34 21.55 25.21
N ASP A 423 27.13 21.25 26.24
CA ASP A 423 28.42 20.58 26.08
C ASP A 423 28.13 19.09 25.86
N VAL A 424 28.40 18.63 24.64
CA VAL A 424 28.21 17.24 24.19
C VAL A 424 29.55 16.58 23.90
N THR A 425 30.61 17.03 24.58
CA THR A 425 31.94 16.45 24.47
C THR A 425 31.89 14.94 24.69
N GLY A 426 32.62 14.21 23.85
CA GLY A 426 32.58 12.75 23.79
C GLY A 426 31.59 12.22 22.75
N SER A 427 30.85 13.09 22.06
CA SER A 427 30.00 12.71 20.93
C SER A 427 30.81 11.92 19.90
N SER A 428 30.29 10.75 19.53
CA SER A 428 30.87 9.94 18.47
C SER A 428 30.68 10.58 17.10
N ARG A 429 31.36 10.03 16.08
CA ARG A 429 31.11 10.40 14.68
C ARG A 429 29.63 10.26 14.31
N SER A 430 28.98 9.20 14.78
CA SER A 430 27.56 8.94 14.49
C SER A 430 26.65 9.96 15.17
N ASP A 431 26.98 10.39 16.39
CA ASP A 431 26.23 11.44 17.10
C ASP A 431 26.36 12.78 16.38
N ILE A 432 27.57 13.13 15.92
CA ILE A 432 27.81 14.34 15.12
C ILE A 432 26.99 14.32 13.82
N TYR A 433 26.95 13.19 13.13
CA TYR A 433 26.14 13.04 11.92
C TYR A 433 24.65 13.12 12.22
N TRP A 434 24.21 12.55 13.34
CA TRP A 434 22.83 12.64 13.81
C TRP A 434 22.43 14.10 14.04
N TYR A 435 23.24 14.92 14.72
CA TYR A 435 22.92 16.34 14.91
C TYR A 435 22.70 17.06 13.56
N LEU A 436 23.59 16.82 12.59
CA LEU A 436 23.49 17.43 11.26
C LEU A 436 22.24 16.98 10.49
N GLN A 437 21.85 15.71 10.59
CA GLN A 437 20.61 15.20 10.00
C GLN A 437 19.37 15.87 10.60
N TYR A 438 19.44 16.34 11.84
CA TYR A 438 18.37 17.08 12.52
C TYR A 438 18.49 18.60 12.37
N GLY A 439 19.37 19.08 11.50
CA GLY A 439 19.55 20.52 11.29
C GLY A 439 20.32 21.23 12.41
N ILE A 440 21.10 20.49 13.20
CA ILE A 440 21.85 21.02 14.33
C ILE A 440 23.34 21.06 13.95
N PRO A 441 23.91 22.23 13.62
CA PRO A 441 25.35 22.36 13.47
C PRO A 441 26.04 22.19 14.82
N ILE A 442 27.32 21.82 14.78
CA ILE A 442 28.07 21.48 15.98
C ILE A 442 29.46 22.10 15.94
N GLN A 443 29.78 22.87 16.97
CA GLN A 443 31.12 23.40 17.17
C GLN A 443 31.97 22.33 17.84
N VAL A 444 33.15 22.07 17.28
CA VAL A 444 34.09 21.06 17.78
C VAL A 444 35.50 21.62 17.83
N TRP A 445 36.37 20.92 18.55
CA TRP A 445 37.80 21.22 18.56
C TRP A 445 38.55 20.18 17.75
N GLY A 446 39.46 20.65 16.92
CA GLY A 446 40.44 19.85 16.19
C GLY A 446 41.72 20.65 16.11
N THR A 447 42.34 20.65 14.94
CA THR A 447 43.63 21.31 14.71
C THR A 447 43.55 22.27 13.53
N VAL A 448 44.39 23.30 13.56
CA VAL A 448 44.51 24.23 12.43
C VAL A 448 44.85 23.45 11.17
N ASN A 449 44.13 23.74 10.08
CA ASN A 449 44.28 23.06 8.78
C ASN A 449 44.12 21.54 8.80
N ASN A 450 43.51 20.96 9.85
CA ASN A 450 43.41 19.52 10.04
C ASN A 450 44.78 18.80 10.09
N GLY A 451 45.83 19.50 10.56
CA GLY A 451 47.15 18.92 10.82
C GLY A 451 47.15 17.98 12.03
N GLY A 452 48.27 17.31 12.33
CA GLY A 452 48.37 16.54 13.57
C GLY A 452 48.34 17.44 14.80
N ALA A 453 47.76 16.97 15.91
CA ALA A 453 47.90 17.66 17.18
C ALA A 453 49.38 17.62 17.62
N GLY A 454 49.92 18.75 18.08
CA GLY A 454 51.25 18.74 18.68
C GLY A 454 51.21 18.31 20.15
N TYR A 455 52.13 18.81 20.97
CA TYR A 455 52.20 18.43 22.38
C TYR A 455 51.13 19.13 23.23
N ALA A 456 50.75 18.53 24.36
CA ALA A 456 49.87 19.16 25.35
C ALA A 456 50.61 20.30 26.06
N LYS A 457 50.17 21.54 25.86
CA LYS A 457 50.69 22.75 26.52
C LYS A 457 50.24 22.86 27.98
N ALA A 458 49.04 22.37 28.28
CA ALA A 458 48.45 22.41 29.60
C ALA A 458 47.44 21.28 29.79
N SER A 459 47.27 20.87 31.05
CA SER A 459 46.29 19.88 31.46
C SER A 459 45.56 20.37 32.71
N GLN A 460 44.24 20.25 32.74
CA GLN A 460 43.43 20.70 33.87
C GLN A 460 42.30 19.72 34.15
N TRP A 461 42.13 19.37 35.43
CA TRP A 461 40.98 18.60 35.89
C TRP A 461 39.78 19.53 36.07
N TYR A 462 38.65 19.18 35.46
CA TYR A 462 37.42 19.96 35.57
C TYR A 462 36.21 19.05 35.36
N GLY A 463 35.21 19.16 36.24
CA GLY A 463 33.93 18.45 36.07
C GLY A 463 34.06 16.92 35.92
N GLY A 464 35.05 16.30 36.57
CA GLY A 464 35.24 14.84 36.53
C GLY A 464 36.04 14.32 35.33
N ARG A 465 36.70 15.18 34.53
CA ARG A 465 37.61 14.76 33.45
C ARG A 465 38.84 15.64 33.32
N ILE A 466 39.91 15.10 32.70
CA ILE A 466 41.10 15.87 32.31
C ILE A 466 40.82 16.52 30.95
N TYR A 467 41.09 17.82 30.85
CA TYR A 467 41.16 18.55 29.59
C TYR A 467 42.62 18.82 29.26
N ASN A 468 43.02 18.54 28.02
CA ASN A 468 44.36 18.83 27.51
C ASN A 468 44.27 19.93 26.44
N PHE A 469 45.08 20.97 26.58
CA PHE A 469 45.20 22.04 25.59
C PHE A 469 46.44 21.78 24.73
N TYR A 470 46.24 21.40 23.48
CA TYR A 470 47.32 21.04 22.56
C TYR A 470 47.85 22.25 21.77
N THR A 471 49.11 22.20 21.35
CA THR A 471 49.58 23.15 20.32
C THR A 471 48.80 22.95 19.02
N GLY A 472 48.42 24.07 18.38
CA GLY A 472 47.63 24.03 17.14
C GLY A 472 46.15 23.68 17.34
N ASN A 473 45.64 23.69 18.58
CA ASN A 473 44.22 23.54 18.87
C ASN A 473 43.40 24.58 18.09
N HIS A 474 42.27 24.16 17.53
CA HIS A 474 41.43 25.02 16.69
C HIS A 474 39.96 24.65 16.84
N SER A 475 39.10 25.66 16.96
CA SER A 475 37.67 25.49 17.07
C SER A 475 36.96 25.84 15.77
N ILE A 476 36.03 24.99 15.38
CA ILE A 476 35.40 24.99 14.05
C ILE A 476 33.97 24.49 14.14
N VAL A 477 33.12 24.85 13.18
CA VAL A 477 31.74 24.32 13.12
C VAL A 477 31.63 23.27 12.02
N VAL A 478 31.28 22.04 12.40
CA VAL A 478 30.89 21.01 11.43
C VAL A 478 29.49 21.34 10.95
N GLN A 479 29.35 21.43 9.64
CA GLN A 479 28.10 21.83 8.98
C GLN A 479 27.60 20.79 7.97
N GLY A 480 28.32 19.68 7.79
CA GLY A 480 27.83 18.58 6.99
C GLY A 480 28.82 17.44 6.84
N TYR A 481 28.38 16.39 6.16
CA TYR A 481 29.21 15.24 5.81
C TYR A 481 28.72 14.56 4.53
N ASP A 482 29.61 13.80 3.91
CA ASP A 482 29.33 12.93 2.78
C ASP A 482 30.12 11.63 2.99
N GLU A 483 29.42 10.56 3.35
CA GLU A 483 30.02 9.25 3.63
C GLU A 483 30.54 8.57 2.37
N GLU A 484 29.90 8.78 1.23
CA GLU A 484 30.32 8.22 -0.06
C GLU A 484 31.69 8.78 -0.47
N ARG A 485 31.94 10.04 -0.15
CA ARG A 485 33.24 10.70 -0.39
C ARG A 485 34.21 10.61 0.78
N GLY A 486 33.77 10.15 1.95
CA GLY A 486 34.59 10.09 3.16
C GLY A 486 35.03 11.46 3.68
N ILE A 487 34.16 12.48 3.60
CA ILE A 487 34.49 13.87 3.95
C ILE A 487 33.51 14.49 4.95
N VAL A 488 33.98 15.57 5.60
CA VAL A 488 33.15 16.50 6.38
C VAL A 488 33.28 17.92 5.83
N TYR A 489 32.19 18.67 5.91
CA TYR A 489 32.11 20.08 5.56
C TYR A 489 32.21 20.92 6.84
N VAL A 490 33.06 21.94 6.80
CA VAL A 490 33.43 22.71 7.99
C VAL A 490 33.35 24.19 7.67
N ALA A 491 32.70 24.96 8.55
CA ALA A 491 32.80 26.41 8.58
C ALA A 491 33.96 26.78 9.52
N ASP A 492 35.07 27.19 8.93
CA ASP A 492 36.33 27.47 9.59
C ASP A 492 36.56 28.99 9.65
N SER A 493 36.83 29.52 10.84
CA SER A 493 37.03 30.96 11.04
C SER A 493 38.33 31.51 10.45
N ILE A 494 39.26 30.63 10.06
CA ILE A 494 40.51 30.98 9.39
C ILE A 494 40.39 30.76 7.88
N SER A 495 39.85 29.60 7.49
CA SER A 495 39.88 29.14 6.10
C SER A 495 38.56 29.33 5.32
N GLY A 496 37.50 29.80 5.98
CA GLY A 496 36.16 29.86 5.40
C GLY A 496 35.50 28.48 5.32
N ASN A 497 34.64 28.28 4.32
CA ASN A 497 34.00 26.99 4.10
C ASN A 497 34.96 26.02 3.41
N VAL A 498 35.32 24.93 4.11
CA VAL A 498 36.32 23.95 3.66
C VAL A 498 35.82 22.52 3.82
N THR A 499 36.39 21.63 3.02
CA THR A 499 36.16 20.18 3.10
C THR A 499 37.37 19.50 3.69
N ARG A 500 37.17 18.54 4.61
CA ARG A 500 38.25 17.75 5.22
C ARG A 500 37.97 16.25 5.07
N SER A 501 39.03 15.44 5.01
CA SER A 501 38.93 13.98 5.13
C SER A 501 38.29 13.64 6.48
N ALA A 502 37.18 12.89 6.48
CA ALA A 502 36.46 12.54 7.69
C ALA A 502 37.34 11.73 8.64
N SER A 503 38.14 10.79 8.12
CA SER A 503 39.01 9.95 8.95
C SER A 503 40.06 10.78 9.70
N SER A 504 40.79 11.65 8.98
CA SER A 504 41.80 12.52 9.61
C SER A 504 41.15 13.53 10.56
N PHE A 505 39.99 14.08 10.16
CA PHE A 505 39.22 15.01 10.98
C PHE A 505 38.83 14.42 12.34
N PHE A 506 38.17 13.25 12.33
CA PHE A 506 37.71 12.63 13.56
C PHE A 506 38.86 12.11 14.41
N ASN A 507 39.99 11.70 13.81
CA ASN A 507 41.20 11.38 14.57
C ASN A 507 41.72 12.59 15.36
N ASN A 508 41.80 13.76 14.71
CA ASN A 508 42.22 14.99 15.38
C ASN A 508 41.21 15.43 16.46
N TYR A 509 39.91 15.37 16.15
CA TYR A 509 38.84 15.64 17.11
C TYR A 509 38.94 14.76 18.36
N TRP A 510 39.20 13.46 18.21
CA TRP A 510 39.40 12.58 19.36
C TRP A 510 40.68 12.92 20.12
N THR A 511 41.76 13.23 19.42
CA THR A 511 43.05 13.61 20.03
C THR A 511 42.92 14.88 20.88
N THR A 512 42.12 15.85 20.45
CA THR A 512 41.84 17.11 21.17
C THR A 512 40.75 16.96 22.25
N GLY A 513 40.41 15.73 22.62
CA GLY A 513 39.50 15.42 23.72
C GLY A 513 38.01 15.36 23.33
N ALA A 514 37.71 15.18 22.04
CA ALA A 514 36.36 15.05 21.50
C ALA A 514 35.40 16.17 21.92
N GLN A 515 35.92 17.38 22.05
CA GLN A 515 35.18 18.50 22.59
C GLN A 515 34.13 18.98 21.60
N ALA A 516 32.91 19.18 22.07
CA ALA A 516 31.80 19.53 21.20
C ALA A 516 30.71 20.31 21.92
N VAL A 517 30.16 21.32 21.24
CA VAL A 517 29.04 22.15 21.71
C VAL A 517 27.98 22.24 20.63
N VAL A 518 26.74 21.99 21.01
CA VAL A 518 25.55 22.22 20.18
C VAL A 518 24.67 23.30 20.79
N ILE A 519 23.82 23.93 19.98
CA ILE A 519 22.72 24.78 20.44
C ILE A 519 21.43 24.12 19.94
N ARG A 520 20.43 23.93 20.79
CA ARG A 520 19.13 23.37 20.41
C ARG A 520 18.02 23.77 21.37
#